data_AF-A0A0K9PAQ2-F1
#
_entry.id   AF-A0A0K9PAQ2-F1
#
_cell.length_a   1.000
_cell.length_b   1.000
_cell.length_c   1.000
_cell.angle_alpha   90.00
_cell.angle_beta   90.00
_cell.angle_gamma   90.00
#
_symmetry.space_group_name_H-M   'P 1'
#
loop_
_entity.id
_entity.type
_entity.pdbx_description
1 polymer ?
#
loop_
_entity_poly.entity_id
_entity_poly.type
_entity_poly.pdbx_seq_one_letter_code
_entity_poly.pdbx_strand_id
1 'polypeptide(L)'
;MERQMPEQNIPRPKLKKKQGVGVDSISDDQKLRAMNPHINTKSSSSSQLPRYLPPNDQRVNSAYNRVAPIISTRNPTPQKKDRSFRIVKNRISANNRSNEDRADKGGSGGDFSILSSKKTLAQKNREEVNMLREQLDELQKKLLEKEDSFKSSQFLVDELKHQTCEKDAQLKSFHSELTATKIKLADKQATVETLDWKIRVANNKVENLQAEADSKDFEISAFMKFFEELMENTSTAQLDTFDHLPNIDVDEDVIKETVMEYEATLATAKENPCDETLNAASLARTKLQYLVQ
;
A
#
# COMPACT_ATOMS: atom_id res chain seq x y z
N MET A 1 -37.03 -26.90 -36.41
CA MET A 1 -35.68 -27.40 -36.76
C MET A 1 -34.67 -26.48 -36.11
N GLU A 2 -34.03 -26.92 -35.03
CA GLU A 2 -33.13 -26.10 -34.23
C GLU A 2 -31.77 -26.81 -34.19
N ARG A 3 -30.71 -26.14 -34.64
CA ARG A 3 -29.41 -26.80 -34.88
C ARG A 3 -28.56 -26.76 -33.61
N GLN A 4 -28.49 -27.91 -32.94
CA GLN A 4 -27.63 -28.13 -31.80
C GLN A 4 -26.15 -28.03 -32.23
N MET A 5 -25.40 -27.10 -31.65
CA MET A 5 -23.97 -26.91 -31.93
C MET A 5 -23.13 -27.81 -31.01
N PRO A 6 -22.08 -28.50 -31.50
CA PRO A 6 -21.28 -29.41 -30.68
C PRO A 6 -20.32 -28.66 -29.74
N GLU A 7 -20.25 -29.08 -28.49
CA GLU A 7 -19.24 -28.59 -27.54
C GLU A 7 -17.83 -29.00 -27.98
N GLN A 8 -16.90 -28.04 -28.03
CA GLN A 8 -15.48 -28.35 -28.22
C GLN A 8 -14.79 -28.63 -26.88
N ASN A 9 -14.42 -29.89 -26.67
CA ASN A 9 -13.80 -30.38 -25.45
C ASN A 9 -12.31 -30.02 -25.39
N ILE A 10 -11.97 -28.88 -24.79
CA ILE A 10 -10.59 -28.39 -24.67
C ILE A 10 -9.86 -29.11 -23.50
N PRO A 11 -8.76 -29.85 -23.75
CA PRO A 11 -8.05 -30.57 -22.69
C PRO A 11 -7.29 -29.62 -21.76
N ARG A 12 -7.55 -29.69 -20.45
CA ARG A 12 -6.84 -28.89 -19.44
C ARG A 12 -5.37 -29.29 -19.31
N PRO A 13 -4.41 -28.34 -19.24
CA PRO A 13 -3.00 -28.66 -19.00
C PRO A 13 -2.79 -29.24 -17.59
N LYS A 14 -2.01 -30.31 -17.49
CA LYS A 14 -1.70 -30.97 -16.20
C LYS A 14 -0.66 -30.17 -15.42
N LEU A 15 -1.07 -29.54 -14.32
CA LEU A 15 -0.16 -28.89 -13.36
C LEU A 15 0.82 -29.92 -12.77
N LYS A 16 2.10 -29.80 -13.11
CA LYS A 16 3.18 -30.57 -12.46
C LYS A 16 3.38 -30.04 -11.03
N LYS A 17 3.12 -30.89 -10.02
CA LYS A 17 3.53 -30.60 -8.64
C LYS A 17 5.06 -30.52 -8.59
N LYS A 18 5.64 -29.33 -8.36
CA LYS A 18 7.00 -29.23 -7.84
C LYS A 18 6.98 -29.70 -6.39
N GLN A 19 7.86 -30.63 -6.05
CA GLN A 19 8.14 -30.98 -4.65
C GLN A 19 8.98 -29.86 -4.01
N GLY A 20 8.94 -29.77 -2.68
CA GLY A 20 9.51 -28.65 -1.95
C GLY A 20 11.05 -28.65 -1.90
N VAL A 21 11.60 -27.45 -1.71
CA VAL A 21 12.94 -27.21 -1.15
C VAL A 21 12.72 -26.47 0.17
N GLY A 22 13.57 -26.72 1.17
CA GLY A 22 13.38 -26.22 2.54
C GLY A 22 13.36 -24.69 2.65
N VAL A 23 12.69 -24.19 3.69
CA VAL A 23 12.66 -22.77 4.05
C VAL A 23 13.51 -22.59 5.31
N ASP A 24 14.82 -22.38 5.12
CA ASP A 24 15.70 -21.96 6.20
C ASP A 24 15.45 -20.47 6.49
N SER A 25 14.89 -20.19 7.66
CA SER A 25 14.54 -18.83 8.09
C SER A 25 15.73 -18.14 8.75
N ILE A 26 16.33 -17.17 8.05
CA ILE A 26 17.32 -16.24 8.61
C ILE A 26 16.78 -14.80 8.46
N SER A 27 17.04 -13.97 9.47
CA SER A 27 16.44 -12.63 9.61
C SER A 27 17.31 -11.54 8.97
N ASP A 28 16.73 -10.79 8.02
CA ASP A 28 17.36 -9.65 7.34
C ASP A 28 16.96 -8.28 7.92
N ASP A 29 16.42 -8.25 9.14
CA ASP A 29 15.94 -7.05 9.83
C ASP A 29 17.08 -6.16 10.39
N GLN A 30 18.12 -5.89 9.57
CA GLN A 30 19.21 -4.96 9.93
C GLN A 30 20.12 -4.43 8.79
N LYS A 31 19.58 -3.96 7.64
CA LYS A 31 20.46 -3.39 6.58
C LYS A 31 20.02 -2.13 5.80
N LEU A 32 19.25 -1.21 6.41
CA LEU A 32 18.96 0.12 5.82
C LEU A 32 19.19 1.30 6.79
N ARG A 33 20.44 1.54 7.19
CA ARG A 33 20.86 2.81 7.82
C ARG A 33 22.35 3.13 7.63
N ALA A 34 22.74 3.56 6.42
CA ALA A 34 23.87 4.48 6.18
C ALA A 34 24.06 4.78 4.69
N MET A 35 23.44 5.85 4.17
CA MET A 35 23.96 6.70 3.09
C MET A 35 23.10 7.98 3.03
N ASN A 36 23.69 9.11 3.41
CA ASN A 36 23.04 10.42 3.34
C ASN A 36 24.13 11.52 3.27
N PRO A 37 24.63 11.85 2.06
CA PRO A 37 25.69 12.84 1.90
C PRO A 37 25.14 14.26 2.04
N HIS A 38 25.66 15.02 3.01
CA HIS A 38 25.44 16.47 3.07
C HIS A 38 26.12 17.15 1.87
N ILE A 39 25.32 17.84 1.05
CA ILE A 39 25.81 18.90 0.15
C ILE A 39 25.08 20.17 0.56
N ASN A 40 25.82 21.20 0.95
CA ASN A 40 25.28 22.43 1.55
C ASN A 40 26.00 23.66 1.00
N THR A 41 25.46 24.23 -0.07
CA THR A 41 26.01 25.41 -0.76
C THR A 41 25.04 26.58 -0.62
N LYS A 42 25.40 27.60 0.17
CA LYS A 42 24.60 28.81 0.42
C LYS A 42 25.32 30.08 -0.06
N SER A 43 25.00 30.51 -1.27
CA SER A 43 25.38 31.78 -1.89
C SER A 43 24.56 31.93 -3.18
N SER A 44 23.93 33.05 -3.54
CA SER A 44 23.83 34.36 -2.86
C SER A 44 22.51 35.08 -3.25
N SER A 45 22.24 36.20 -2.56
CA SER A 45 21.55 37.40 -3.09
C SER A 45 20.25 37.27 -3.90
N SER A 46 19.13 37.71 -3.31
CA SER A 46 18.10 38.47 -4.01
C SER A 46 17.46 39.49 -3.04
N SER A 47 17.06 40.66 -3.54
CA SER A 47 16.77 41.85 -2.73
C SER A 47 15.30 42.25 -2.67
N GLN A 48 14.90 42.75 -1.49
CA GLN A 48 13.72 43.60 -1.23
C GLN A 48 13.72 44.85 -2.15
N LEU A 49 12.63 45.56 -2.48
CA LEU A 49 11.17 45.45 -2.22
C LEU A 49 10.44 46.35 -3.29
N PRO A 50 9.21 46.87 -3.08
CA PRO A 50 7.91 46.39 -3.56
C PRO A 50 7.32 47.20 -4.76
N ARG A 51 6.06 46.93 -5.17
CA ARG A 51 5.05 47.97 -5.53
C ARG A 51 3.62 47.43 -5.81
N TYR A 52 2.64 48.19 -5.31
CA TYR A 52 1.21 48.37 -5.69
C TYR A 52 0.22 47.20 -5.92
N LEU A 53 -0.86 47.23 -5.13
CA LEU A 53 -2.23 46.74 -5.44
C LEU A 53 -3.05 47.88 -6.11
N PRO A 54 -4.20 47.64 -6.78
CA PRO A 54 -5.51 47.59 -6.09
C PRO A 54 -6.49 46.53 -6.73
N PRO A 55 -7.84 46.61 -6.64
CA PRO A 55 -8.56 45.80 -5.65
C PRO A 55 -9.77 44.98 -6.18
N ASN A 56 -10.38 44.19 -5.28
CA ASN A 56 -11.64 43.43 -5.43
C ASN A 56 -11.57 42.25 -6.43
N ASP A 57 -12.03 41.05 -6.08
CA ASP A 57 -13.46 40.80 -5.84
C ASP A 57 -13.77 39.78 -4.72
N GLN A 58 -15.04 39.71 -4.33
CA GLN A 58 -15.51 38.92 -3.19
C GLN A 58 -15.81 37.46 -3.54
N ARG A 59 -15.28 36.51 -2.76
CA ARG A 59 -16.01 35.26 -2.46
C ARG A 59 -15.68 34.65 -1.10
N VAL A 60 -16.51 34.99 -0.12
CA VAL A 60 -16.58 34.31 1.18
C VAL A 60 -17.01 32.86 0.95
N ASN A 61 -16.15 31.87 1.27
CA ASN A 61 -16.52 30.45 1.40
C ASN A 61 -15.42 29.60 2.08
N SER A 62 -14.80 30.09 3.15
CA SER A 62 -13.88 29.27 3.98
C SER A 62 -14.65 28.49 5.05
N ALA A 63 -15.15 27.30 4.69
CA ALA A 63 -16.16 26.57 5.45
C ALA A 63 -15.68 25.30 6.19
N TYR A 64 -14.37 25.01 6.20
CA TYR A 64 -13.84 23.71 6.69
C TYR A 64 -12.69 23.77 7.72
N ASN A 65 -12.69 24.78 8.60
CA ASN A 65 -11.85 24.77 9.81
C ASN A 65 -12.61 24.24 11.05
N ARG A 66 -13.16 23.03 10.96
CA ARG A 66 -13.71 22.31 12.14
C ARG A 66 -12.58 21.64 12.93
N VAL A 67 -11.82 22.44 13.67
CA VAL A 67 -10.98 21.92 14.76
C VAL A 67 -11.92 21.38 15.84
N ALA A 68 -11.97 20.06 16.01
CA ALA A 68 -12.76 19.45 17.09
C ALA A 68 -12.15 19.85 18.46
N PRO A 69 -12.98 20.17 19.48
CA PRO A 69 -12.47 20.49 20.80
C PRO A 69 -11.76 19.26 21.38
N ILE A 70 -10.49 19.43 21.76
CA ILE A 70 -9.70 18.37 22.39
C ILE A 70 -10.29 18.09 23.78
N ILE A 71 -11.03 16.99 23.91
CA ILE A 71 -11.47 16.48 25.20
C ILE A 71 -10.22 15.98 25.92
N SER A 72 -9.67 16.81 26.81
CA SER A 72 -8.50 16.46 27.62
C SER A 72 -8.87 15.40 28.65
N THR A 73 -8.70 14.13 28.26
CA THR A 73 -8.94 12.97 29.13
C THR A 73 -7.90 12.95 30.24
N ARG A 74 -8.35 13.33 31.45
CA ARG A 74 -7.54 13.36 32.67
C ARG A 74 -6.84 12.00 32.89
N ASN A 75 -5.51 12.00 32.82
CA ASN A 75 -4.69 10.80 33.07
C ASN A 75 -5.08 10.12 34.40
N PRO A 76 -5.26 8.79 34.42
CA PRO A 76 -5.49 8.06 35.67
C PRO A 76 -4.21 8.06 36.51
N THR A 77 -4.23 8.71 37.66
CA THR A 77 -3.13 8.65 38.62
C THR A 77 -3.07 7.28 39.29
N PRO A 78 -1.86 6.71 39.53
CA PRO A 78 -1.73 5.42 40.19
C PRO A 78 -2.22 5.53 41.65
N GLN A 79 -3.31 4.83 41.98
CA GLN A 79 -3.82 4.78 43.35
C GLN A 79 -2.82 4.07 44.27
N LYS A 80 -2.30 4.81 45.26
CA LYS A 80 -1.63 4.19 46.40
C LYS A 80 -2.65 3.40 47.22
N LYS A 81 -2.28 2.18 47.62
CA LYS A 81 -3.05 1.37 48.57
C LYS A 81 -3.01 2.06 49.93
N ASP A 82 -4.16 2.46 50.46
CA ASP A 82 -4.28 2.78 51.88
C ASP A 82 -5.51 2.15 52.52
N ARG A 83 -5.36 1.75 53.79
CA ARG A 83 -6.28 0.84 54.50
C ARG A 83 -7.24 1.61 55.40
N SER A 84 -8.53 1.72 55.04
CA SER A 84 -9.58 1.95 56.07
C SER A 84 -11.01 1.64 55.62
N PHE A 85 -11.35 0.36 55.43
CA PHE A 85 -12.75 -0.04 55.51
C PHE A 85 -13.14 -0.23 56.99
N ARG A 86 -13.81 0.77 57.55
CA ARG A 86 -14.40 0.66 58.89
C ARG A 86 -15.55 -0.35 58.85
N ILE A 87 -15.32 -1.53 59.42
CA ILE A 87 -16.37 -2.54 59.58
C ILE A 87 -17.42 -1.99 60.55
N VAL A 88 -18.58 -1.61 60.02
CA VAL A 88 -19.76 -1.26 60.83
C VAL A 88 -20.32 -2.53 61.44
N LYS A 89 -19.78 -2.91 62.61
CA LYS A 89 -20.29 -4.02 63.43
C LYS A 89 -21.65 -3.62 64.00
N ASN A 90 -22.73 -4.04 63.34
CA ASN A 90 -24.08 -3.99 63.90
C ASN A 90 -24.10 -4.75 65.23
N ARG A 91 -24.31 -4.02 66.34
CA ARG A 91 -24.53 -4.61 67.66
C ARG A 91 -25.98 -5.09 67.74
N ILE A 92 -26.20 -6.38 67.52
CA ILE A 92 -27.46 -7.05 67.91
C ILE A 92 -27.21 -7.67 69.29
N SER A 93 -28.05 -7.32 70.27
CA SER A 93 -27.90 -7.76 71.66
C SER A 93 -28.23 -9.25 71.83
N ALA A 94 -27.22 -10.07 72.11
CA ALA A 94 -27.41 -11.43 72.59
C ALA A 94 -27.46 -11.43 74.13
N ASN A 95 -28.66 -11.46 74.71
CA ASN A 95 -28.87 -11.61 76.15
C ASN A 95 -29.32 -13.05 76.46
N ASN A 96 -28.53 -13.83 77.23
CA ASN A 96 -28.97 -15.08 77.84
C ASN A 96 -28.03 -15.58 78.96
N ARG A 97 -28.58 -15.70 80.19
CA ARG A 97 -28.41 -16.79 81.18
C ARG A 97 -27.08 -17.01 81.95
N SER A 98 -27.10 -16.63 83.23
CA SER A 98 -26.96 -17.52 84.42
C SER A 98 -27.50 -16.75 85.65
N ASN A 99 -28.35 -17.30 86.56
CA ASN A 99 -28.11 -18.37 87.54
C ASN A 99 -27.01 -18.00 88.56
N GLU A 100 -27.18 -18.09 89.90
CA GLU A 100 -28.36 -18.23 90.81
C GLU A 100 -28.23 -17.16 91.95
N ASP A 101 -29.00 -17.05 93.06
CA ASP A 101 -30.14 -17.76 93.69
C ASP A 101 -30.98 -16.76 94.53
N ARG A 102 -32.24 -17.11 94.87
CA ARG A 102 -32.88 -16.82 96.19
C ARG A 102 -34.02 -17.80 96.50
N ALA A 103 -33.89 -18.58 97.58
CA ALA A 103 -35.01 -19.28 98.22
C ALA A 103 -35.70 -18.42 99.32
N ASP A 104 -37.05 -18.48 99.41
CA ASP A 104 -37.82 -18.77 100.64
C ASP A 104 -39.34 -18.96 100.30
N LYS A 105 -40.11 -19.50 101.26
CA LYS A 105 -41.59 -19.72 101.36
C LYS A 105 -42.52 -19.12 100.26
N GLY A 106 -43.60 -19.79 99.86
CA GLY A 106 -44.28 -20.96 100.43
C GLY A 106 -45.81 -20.84 100.36
N GLY A 107 -46.52 -21.97 100.50
CA GLY A 107 -47.99 -22.07 100.32
C GLY A 107 -48.44 -22.04 98.86
N SER A 108 -49.64 -22.45 98.47
CA SER A 108 -50.72 -23.24 99.09
C SER A 108 -51.87 -23.25 98.07
N GLY A 109 -52.45 -24.41 97.76
CA GLY A 109 -53.77 -24.51 97.12
C GLY A 109 -53.85 -24.61 95.57
N GLY A 110 -54.52 -25.67 95.09
CA GLY A 110 -55.36 -25.63 93.90
C GLY A 110 -54.79 -26.20 92.59
N ASP A 111 -55.14 -27.45 92.26
CA ASP A 111 -54.83 -28.14 90.98
C ASP A 111 -55.46 -27.50 89.70
N PHE A 112 -56.11 -26.35 89.81
CA PHE A 112 -56.78 -25.69 88.69
C PHE A 112 -55.87 -24.73 87.88
N SER A 113 -54.73 -24.31 88.44
CA SER A 113 -53.87 -23.28 87.82
C SER A 113 -53.13 -23.75 86.56
N ILE A 114 -52.78 -25.05 86.49
CA ILE A 114 -51.93 -25.66 85.45
C ILE A 114 -52.57 -25.57 84.04
N LEU A 115 -53.90 -25.50 83.94
CA LEU A 115 -54.61 -25.39 82.66
C LEU A 115 -54.61 -23.96 82.10
N SER A 116 -54.57 -22.94 82.95
CA SER A 116 -54.58 -21.53 82.52
C SER A 116 -53.30 -21.15 81.78
N SER A 117 -52.14 -21.47 82.38
CA SER A 117 -50.82 -21.21 81.79
C SER A 117 -50.55 -22.00 80.50
N LYS A 118 -51.20 -23.16 80.32
CA LYS A 118 -51.15 -23.91 79.06
C LYS A 118 -51.91 -23.20 77.93
N LYS A 119 -53.02 -22.53 78.24
CA LYS A 119 -53.81 -21.77 77.24
C LYS A 119 -53.06 -20.52 76.77
N THR A 120 -52.41 -19.79 77.66
CA THR A 120 -51.60 -18.60 77.28
C THR A 120 -50.35 -19.00 76.50
N LEU A 121 -49.66 -20.09 76.89
CA LEU A 121 -48.54 -20.64 76.11
C LEU A 121 -48.97 -21.10 74.71
N ALA A 122 -50.10 -21.82 74.59
CA ALA A 122 -50.62 -22.26 73.29
C ALA A 122 -51.01 -21.08 72.38
N GLN A 123 -51.60 -20.01 72.94
CA GLN A 123 -51.92 -18.79 72.20
C GLN A 123 -50.64 -18.07 71.74
N LYS A 124 -49.65 -17.90 72.60
CA LYS A 124 -48.34 -17.33 72.23
C LYS A 124 -47.67 -18.14 71.11
N ASN A 125 -47.62 -19.47 71.23
CA ASN A 125 -47.03 -20.33 70.20
C ASN A 125 -47.77 -20.20 68.85
N ARG A 126 -49.09 -19.96 68.87
CA ARG A 126 -49.89 -19.69 67.66
C ARG A 126 -49.54 -18.34 67.02
N GLU A 127 -49.33 -17.31 67.84
CA GLU A 127 -48.89 -15.98 67.38
C GLU A 127 -47.47 -16.02 66.80
N GLU A 128 -46.54 -16.77 67.42
CA GLU A 128 -45.20 -17.01 66.87
C GLU A 128 -45.26 -17.79 65.54
N VAL A 129 -46.12 -18.80 65.41
CA VAL A 129 -46.35 -19.53 64.15
C VAL A 129 -46.95 -18.63 63.06
N ASN A 130 -47.82 -17.68 63.40
CA ASN A 130 -48.35 -16.71 62.43
C ASN A 130 -47.24 -15.75 61.97
N MET A 131 -46.46 -15.17 62.89
CA MET A 131 -45.32 -14.30 62.57
C MET A 131 -44.30 -15.00 61.66
N LEU A 132 -44.03 -16.29 61.87
CA LEU A 132 -43.13 -17.08 61.03
C LEU A 132 -43.71 -17.36 59.63
N ARG A 133 -45.03 -17.46 59.49
CA ARG A 133 -45.70 -17.58 58.17
C ARG A 133 -45.63 -16.26 57.40
N GLU A 134 -45.95 -15.15 58.04
CA GLU A 134 -45.85 -13.81 57.44
C GLU A 134 -44.42 -13.50 56.96
N GLN A 135 -43.40 -13.92 57.73
CA GLN A 135 -42.00 -13.83 57.31
C GLN A 135 -41.67 -14.74 56.12
N LEU A 136 -42.22 -15.95 56.07
CA LEU A 136 -42.03 -16.88 54.94
C LEU A 136 -42.66 -16.33 53.66
N ASP A 137 -43.89 -15.81 53.74
CA ASP A 137 -44.64 -15.24 52.62
C ASP A 137 -43.94 -14.00 52.04
N GLU A 138 -43.47 -13.09 52.90
CA GLU A 138 -42.72 -11.89 52.49
C GLU A 138 -41.31 -12.24 51.94
N LEU A 139 -40.68 -13.32 52.41
CA LEU A 139 -39.44 -13.85 51.82
C LEU A 139 -39.69 -14.49 50.44
N GLN A 140 -40.78 -15.25 50.28
CA GLN A 140 -41.17 -15.85 48.99
C GLN A 140 -41.51 -14.77 47.96
N LYS A 141 -42.22 -13.71 48.36
CA LYS A 141 -42.48 -12.53 47.53
C LYS A 141 -41.20 -11.84 47.08
N LYS A 142 -40.25 -11.60 48.00
CA LYS A 142 -38.92 -11.01 47.68
C LYS A 142 -38.05 -11.92 46.82
N LEU A 143 -38.26 -13.24 46.85
CA LEU A 143 -37.58 -14.17 45.96
C LEU A 143 -38.11 -14.04 44.52
N LEU A 144 -39.44 -13.96 44.35
CA LEU A 144 -40.07 -13.75 43.03
C LEU A 144 -39.68 -12.39 42.40
N GLU A 145 -39.73 -11.31 43.17
CA GLU A 145 -39.32 -9.97 42.71
C GLU A 145 -37.85 -9.95 42.22
N LYS A 146 -36.96 -10.66 42.91
CA LYS A 146 -35.56 -10.83 42.49
C LYS A 146 -35.38 -11.72 41.28
N GLU A 147 -36.17 -12.78 41.17
CA GLU A 147 -36.14 -13.72 40.05
C GLU A 147 -36.61 -13.04 38.74
N ASP A 148 -37.65 -12.21 38.80
CA ASP A 148 -38.09 -11.43 37.63
C ASP A 148 -37.12 -10.28 37.29
N SER A 149 -36.53 -9.64 38.31
CA SER A 149 -35.41 -8.70 38.11
C SER A 149 -34.20 -9.36 37.46
N PHE A 150 -33.88 -10.61 37.86
CA PHE A 150 -32.80 -11.40 37.29
C PHE A 150 -33.06 -11.75 35.82
N LYS A 151 -34.25 -12.26 35.47
CA LYS A 151 -34.66 -12.51 34.07
C LYS A 151 -34.55 -11.26 33.20
N SER A 152 -35.02 -10.11 33.71
CA SER A 152 -34.92 -8.82 33.03
C SER A 152 -33.45 -8.43 32.76
N SER A 153 -32.57 -8.60 33.76
CA SER A 153 -31.14 -8.35 33.59
C SER A 153 -30.46 -9.32 32.62
N GLN A 154 -30.88 -10.59 32.59
CA GLN A 154 -30.37 -11.61 31.67
C GLN A 154 -30.76 -11.28 30.22
N PHE A 155 -32.01 -10.88 29.97
CA PHE A 155 -32.46 -10.43 28.66
C PHE A 155 -31.65 -9.23 28.15
N LEU A 156 -31.42 -8.23 29.01
CA LEU A 156 -30.58 -7.07 28.67
C LEU A 156 -29.13 -7.47 28.34
N VAL A 157 -28.56 -8.44 29.07
CA VAL A 157 -27.22 -8.96 28.81
C VAL A 157 -27.14 -9.67 27.46
N ASP A 158 -28.16 -10.43 27.07
CA ASP A 158 -28.17 -11.15 25.79
C ASP A 158 -28.44 -10.22 24.58
N GLU A 159 -29.28 -9.20 24.74
CA GLU A 159 -29.44 -8.11 23.76
C GLU A 159 -28.12 -7.33 23.56
N LEU A 160 -27.42 -6.97 24.64
CA LEU A 160 -26.12 -6.30 24.55
C LEU A 160 -25.04 -7.16 23.88
N LYS A 161 -25.05 -8.50 24.08
CA LYS A 161 -24.19 -9.42 23.32
C LYS A 161 -24.53 -9.38 21.83
N HIS A 162 -25.82 -9.42 21.47
CA HIS A 162 -26.26 -9.38 20.09
C HIS A 162 -25.78 -8.10 19.39
N GLN A 163 -26.02 -6.94 20.00
CA GLN A 163 -25.54 -5.64 19.49
C GLN A 163 -24.00 -5.57 19.41
N THR A 164 -23.27 -6.20 20.33
CA THR A 164 -21.80 -6.29 20.25
C THR A 164 -21.37 -7.11 19.05
N CYS A 165 -21.97 -8.29 18.83
CA CYS A 165 -21.68 -9.13 17.68
C CYS A 165 -22.01 -8.45 16.34
N GLU A 166 -23.10 -7.69 16.27
CA GLU A 166 -23.46 -6.91 15.08
C GLU A 166 -22.43 -5.81 14.80
N LYS A 167 -22.06 -5.02 15.82
CA LYS A 167 -21.05 -3.94 15.70
C LYS A 167 -19.68 -4.49 15.30
N ASP A 168 -19.28 -5.64 15.84
CA ASP A 168 -18.07 -6.35 15.44
C ASP A 168 -18.11 -6.82 13.98
N ALA A 169 -19.27 -7.27 13.49
CA ALA A 169 -19.44 -7.67 12.09
C ALA A 169 -19.36 -6.44 11.16
N GLN A 170 -20.02 -5.33 11.51
CA GLN A 170 -19.91 -4.06 10.79
C GLN A 170 -18.45 -3.55 10.76
N LEU A 171 -17.74 -3.58 11.89
CA LEU A 171 -16.34 -3.17 12.00
C LEU A 171 -15.43 -4.03 11.12
N LYS A 172 -15.62 -5.36 11.11
CA LYS A 172 -14.88 -6.28 10.22
C LYS A 172 -15.18 -5.98 8.74
N SER A 173 -16.43 -5.68 8.41
CA SER A 173 -16.84 -5.28 7.05
C SER A 173 -16.10 -4.01 6.60
N PHE A 174 -16.19 -2.91 7.37
CA PHE A 174 -15.51 -1.65 7.06
C PHE A 174 -13.98 -1.80 7.02
N HIS A 175 -13.39 -2.65 7.86
CA HIS A 175 -11.96 -2.95 7.79
C HIS A 175 -11.58 -3.67 6.49
N SER A 176 -12.40 -4.62 6.02
CA SER A 176 -12.20 -5.30 4.73
C SER A 176 -12.34 -4.35 3.53
N GLU A 177 -13.28 -3.39 3.59
CA GLU A 177 -13.45 -2.37 2.56
C GLU A 177 -12.30 -1.35 2.56
N LEU A 178 -11.84 -0.90 3.73
CA LEU A 178 -10.70 0.01 3.89
C LEU A 178 -9.39 -0.62 3.39
N THR A 179 -9.18 -1.90 3.65
CA THR A 179 -8.01 -2.64 3.15
C THR A 179 -8.09 -2.87 1.64
N ALA A 180 -9.25 -3.24 1.09
CA ALA A 180 -9.46 -3.38 -0.34
C ALA A 180 -9.31 -2.05 -1.11
N THR A 181 -9.77 -0.93 -0.56
CA THR A 181 -9.58 0.40 -1.14
C THR A 181 -8.14 0.90 -1.03
N LYS A 182 -7.43 0.59 0.06
CA LYS A 182 -5.99 0.85 0.20
C LYS A 182 -5.16 0.10 -0.86
N ILE A 183 -5.48 -1.15 -1.16
CA ILE A 183 -4.83 -1.92 -2.23
C ILE A 183 -5.06 -1.23 -3.59
N LYS A 184 -6.32 -0.94 -3.94
CA LYS A 184 -6.66 -0.22 -5.19
C LYS A 184 -6.00 1.16 -5.33
N LEU A 185 -5.68 1.82 -4.23
CA LEU A 185 -4.94 3.09 -4.22
C LEU A 185 -3.45 2.86 -4.50
N ALA A 186 -2.84 1.83 -3.92
CA ALA A 186 -1.46 1.45 -4.20
C ALA A 186 -1.28 0.97 -5.66
N ASP A 187 -2.22 0.19 -6.19
CA ASP A 187 -2.23 -0.23 -7.60
C ASP A 187 -2.24 1.00 -8.53
N LYS A 188 -3.12 1.98 -8.24
CA LYS A 188 -3.19 3.24 -8.99
C LYS A 188 -1.90 4.04 -8.89
N GLN A 189 -1.31 4.16 -7.70
CA GLN A 189 -0.02 4.85 -7.52
C GLN A 189 1.08 4.21 -8.38
N ALA A 190 1.20 2.88 -8.37
CA ALA A 190 2.16 2.15 -9.21
C ALA A 190 1.92 2.37 -10.72
N THR A 191 0.65 2.47 -11.17
CA THR A 191 0.37 2.82 -12.57
C THR A 191 0.77 4.26 -12.93
N VAL A 192 0.61 5.22 -12.01
CA VAL A 192 1.05 6.61 -12.21
C VAL A 192 2.57 6.69 -12.31
N GLU A 193 3.30 6.07 -11.38
CA GLU A 193 4.77 5.99 -11.39
C GLU A 193 5.31 5.31 -12.66
N THR A 194 4.63 4.27 -13.14
CA THR A 194 4.96 3.58 -14.40
C THR A 194 4.76 4.48 -15.63
N LEU A 195 3.70 5.31 -15.65
CA LEU A 195 3.44 6.25 -16.74
C LEU A 195 4.42 7.44 -16.70
N ASP A 196 4.68 7.99 -15.51
CA ASP A 196 5.65 9.06 -15.26
C ASP A 196 7.08 8.64 -15.66
N TRP A 197 7.50 7.41 -15.35
CA TRP A 197 8.76 6.86 -15.86
C TRP A 197 8.77 6.75 -17.40
N LYS A 198 7.69 6.27 -18.03
CA LYS A 198 7.57 6.21 -19.50
C LYS A 198 7.63 7.60 -20.14
N ILE A 199 7.03 8.62 -19.52
CA ILE A 199 7.08 10.01 -19.99
C ILE A 199 8.52 10.54 -19.91
N ARG A 200 9.25 10.33 -18.81
CA ARG A 200 10.68 10.70 -18.73
C ARG A 200 11.53 10.04 -19.83
N VAL A 201 11.33 8.74 -20.08
CA VAL A 201 12.06 8.02 -21.13
C VAL A 201 11.69 8.52 -22.53
N ALA A 202 10.42 8.84 -22.77
CA ALA A 202 9.97 9.41 -24.04
C ALA A 202 10.55 10.82 -24.27
N ASN A 203 10.51 11.69 -23.26
CA ASN A 203 11.07 13.04 -23.33
C ASN A 203 12.58 13.01 -23.61
N ASN A 204 13.33 12.18 -22.89
CA ASN A 204 14.77 12.02 -23.13
C ASN A 204 15.07 11.54 -24.56
N LYS A 205 14.24 10.64 -25.12
CA LYS A 205 14.37 10.25 -26.53
C LYS A 205 14.10 11.41 -27.49
N VAL A 206 13.13 12.27 -27.21
CA VAL A 206 12.85 13.48 -28.00
C VAL A 206 14.01 14.48 -27.91
N GLU A 207 14.55 14.72 -26.72
CA GLU A 207 15.73 15.58 -26.49
C GLU A 207 16.94 15.09 -27.30
N ASN A 208 17.23 13.78 -27.28
CA ASN A 208 18.33 13.19 -28.06
C ASN A 208 18.10 13.31 -29.58
N LEU A 209 16.88 13.07 -30.06
CA LEU A 209 16.54 13.21 -31.49
C LEU A 209 16.57 14.65 -31.98
N GLN A 210 16.21 15.63 -31.13
CA GLN A 210 16.36 17.04 -31.44
C GLN A 210 17.85 17.41 -31.57
N ALA A 211 18.70 16.98 -30.64
CA ALA A 211 20.13 17.23 -30.72
C ALA A 211 20.81 16.57 -31.95
N GLU A 212 20.32 15.40 -32.37
CA GLU A 212 20.73 14.76 -33.63
C GLU A 212 20.31 15.58 -34.86
N ALA A 213 19.06 16.07 -34.90
CA ALA A 213 18.57 16.94 -35.96
C ALA A 213 19.35 18.27 -36.04
N ASP A 214 19.54 18.95 -34.91
CA ASP A 214 20.31 20.21 -34.82
C ASP A 214 21.76 20.01 -35.32
N SER A 215 22.38 18.86 -35.02
CA SER A 215 23.71 18.49 -35.55
C SER A 215 23.70 18.29 -37.07
N LYS A 216 22.64 17.67 -37.62
CA LYS A 216 22.53 17.42 -39.06
C LYS A 216 22.21 18.68 -39.84
N ASP A 217 21.40 19.59 -39.31
CA ASP A 217 21.16 20.90 -39.91
C ASP A 217 22.44 21.76 -39.92
N PHE A 218 23.30 21.63 -38.90
CA PHE A 218 24.63 22.24 -38.90
C PHE A 218 25.57 21.63 -39.96
N GLU A 219 25.63 20.30 -40.07
CA GLU A 219 26.41 19.59 -41.11
C GLU A 219 25.97 20.00 -42.53
N ILE A 220 24.66 20.03 -42.79
CA ILE A 220 24.07 20.47 -44.06
C ILE A 220 24.43 21.95 -44.33
N SER A 221 24.31 22.82 -43.31
CA SER A 221 24.65 24.24 -43.43
C SER A 221 26.13 24.49 -43.75
N ALA A 222 27.03 23.63 -43.26
CA ALA A 222 28.44 23.68 -43.61
C ALA A 222 28.69 23.19 -45.05
N PHE A 223 28.03 22.11 -45.46
CA PHE A 223 28.17 21.53 -46.80
C PHE A 223 27.63 22.45 -47.91
N MET A 224 26.51 23.15 -47.65
CA MET A 224 25.96 24.14 -48.57
C MET A 224 26.91 25.32 -48.80
N LYS A 225 27.55 25.84 -47.75
CA LYS A 225 28.55 26.92 -47.86
C LYS A 225 29.79 26.49 -48.64
N PHE A 226 30.23 25.25 -48.47
CA PHE A 226 31.34 24.69 -49.25
C PHE A 226 31.02 24.63 -50.75
N PHE A 227 29.77 24.30 -51.13
CA PHE A 227 29.35 24.41 -52.55
C PHE A 227 29.27 25.86 -53.04
N GLU A 228 28.78 26.78 -52.21
CA GLU A 228 28.72 28.22 -52.53
C GLU A 228 30.13 28.77 -52.85
N GLU A 229 31.10 28.49 -51.97
CA GLU A 229 32.51 28.83 -52.16
C GLU A 229 33.13 28.16 -53.40
N LEU A 230 32.82 26.89 -53.70
CA LEU A 230 33.27 26.23 -54.94
C LEU A 230 32.69 26.87 -56.22
N MET A 231 31.43 27.29 -56.20
CA MET A 231 30.79 27.95 -57.36
C MET A 231 31.38 29.35 -57.60
N GLU A 232 31.64 30.13 -56.56
CA GLU A 232 32.31 31.43 -56.68
C GLU A 232 33.72 31.29 -57.27
N ASN A 233 34.51 30.32 -56.78
CA ASN A 233 35.88 30.10 -57.26
C ASN A 233 35.93 29.61 -58.72
N THR A 234 35.07 28.66 -59.11
CA THR A 234 35.07 28.08 -60.47
C THR A 234 34.59 29.04 -61.56
N SER A 235 33.72 30.02 -61.24
CA SER A 235 33.20 30.99 -62.20
C SER A 235 34.26 31.97 -62.76
N THR A 236 35.50 31.95 -62.24
CA THR A 236 36.55 32.93 -62.60
C THR A 236 37.70 32.37 -63.44
N ALA A 237 37.74 31.05 -63.71
CA ALA A 237 38.86 30.43 -64.42
C ALA A 237 38.46 29.24 -65.32
N GLN A 238 38.92 29.29 -66.59
CA GLN A 238 38.96 28.21 -67.58
C GLN A 238 37.61 27.70 -68.14
N LEU A 239 37.33 28.07 -69.39
CA LEU A 239 36.32 27.45 -70.26
C LEU A 239 36.87 27.21 -71.69
N ASP A 240 38.18 26.98 -71.80
CA ASP A 240 38.93 27.20 -73.07
C ASP A 240 40.00 26.10 -73.34
N THR A 241 39.92 24.94 -72.67
CA THR A 241 41.05 23.98 -72.59
C THR A 241 40.67 22.49 -72.62
N PHE A 242 39.60 22.10 -73.34
CA PHE A 242 39.19 20.68 -73.46
C PHE A 242 39.51 19.99 -74.80
N ASP A 243 40.05 20.71 -75.80
CA ASP A 243 40.30 20.18 -77.15
C ASP A 243 41.53 19.25 -77.28
N HIS A 244 42.26 18.97 -76.19
CA HIS A 244 43.56 18.27 -76.21
C HIS A 244 43.63 17.06 -75.28
N LEU A 245 42.70 16.12 -75.44
CA LEU A 245 42.93 14.73 -75.03
C LEU A 245 43.78 14.02 -76.10
N PRO A 246 44.89 13.36 -75.74
CA PRO A 246 45.67 12.57 -76.70
C PRO A 246 44.84 11.35 -77.14
N ASN A 247 44.76 11.10 -78.44
CA ASN A 247 44.13 9.91 -78.99
C ASN A 247 45.08 8.71 -78.83
N ILE A 248 45.04 8.06 -77.67
CA ILE A 248 45.85 6.87 -77.37
C ILE A 248 45.25 5.68 -78.15
N ASP A 249 45.99 5.23 -79.16
CA ASP A 249 45.62 4.11 -80.04
C ASP A 249 45.85 2.76 -79.32
N VAL A 250 45.00 2.47 -78.33
CA VAL A 250 44.97 1.20 -77.59
C VAL A 250 43.99 0.26 -78.26
N ASP A 251 44.43 -0.98 -78.53
CA ASP A 251 43.58 -2.02 -79.09
C ASP A 251 42.36 -2.29 -78.19
N GLU A 252 41.17 -1.96 -78.71
CA GLU A 252 39.91 -1.99 -77.97
C GLU A 252 39.57 -3.40 -77.47
N ASP A 253 40.05 -4.45 -78.16
CA ASP A 253 39.81 -5.84 -77.78
C ASP A 253 40.73 -6.29 -76.63
N VAL A 254 41.93 -5.72 -76.51
CA VAL A 254 42.84 -5.93 -75.35
C VAL A 254 42.29 -5.25 -74.09
N ILE A 255 41.64 -4.10 -74.22
CA ILE A 255 40.91 -3.46 -73.11
C ILE A 255 39.74 -4.36 -72.68
N LYS A 256 38.94 -4.89 -73.61
CA LYS A 256 37.82 -5.80 -73.29
C LYS A 256 38.29 -7.08 -72.59
N GLU A 257 39.37 -7.70 -73.06
CA GLU A 257 39.94 -8.90 -72.44
C GLU A 257 40.38 -8.64 -70.99
N THR A 258 41.09 -7.54 -70.74
CA THR A 258 41.57 -7.19 -69.39
C THR A 258 40.46 -6.71 -68.45
N VAL A 259 39.40 -6.10 -68.95
CA VAL A 259 38.17 -5.86 -68.17
C VAL A 259 37.53 -7.18 -67.74
N MET A 260 37.37 -8.15 -68.64
CA MET A 260 36.80 -9.47 -68.29
C MET A 260 37.64 -10.23 -67.27
N GLU A 261 38.98 -10.18 -67.38
CA GLU A 261 39.91 -10.78 -66.41
C GLU A 261 39.78 -10.13 -65.01
N TYR A 262 39.65 -8.79 -64.96
CA TYR A 262 39.40 -8.07 -63.72
C TYR A 262 38.01 -8.39 -63.12
N GLU A 263 36.96 -8.45 -63.93
CA GLU A 263 35.62 -8.81 -63.45
C GLU A 263 35.56 -10.26 -62.93
N ALA A 264 36.23 -11.21 -63.59
CA ALA A 264 36.32 -12.60 -63.16
C ALA A 264 37.08 -12.74 -61.83
N THR A 265 38.25 -12.10 -61.69
CA THR A 265 39.03 -12.13 -60.43
C THR A 265 38.33 -11.39 -59.30
N LEU A 266 37.59 -10.31 -59.60
CA LEU A 266 36.78 -9.58 -58.63
C LEU A 266 35.51 -10.35 -58.24
N ALA A 267 34.98 -11.23 -59.09
CA ALA A 267 33.91 -12.15 -58.74
C ALA A 267 34.38 -13.26 -57.79
N THR A 268 35.52 -13.91 -58.06
CA THR A 268 36.06 -14.96 -57.16
C THR A 268 36.47 -14.39 -55.80
N ALA A 269 37.05 -13.19 -55.76
CA ALA A 269 37.36 -12.49 -54.50
C ALA A 269 36.12 -12.07 -53.70
N LYS A 270 34.95 -11.89 -54.34
CA LYS A 270 33.66 -11.66 -53.66
C LYS A 270 33.05 -12.93 -53.10
N GLU A 271 33.23 -14.07 -53.78
CA GLU A 271 32.71 -15.37 -53.34
C GLU A 271 33.56 -15.98 -52.22
N ASN A 272 34.89 -15.81 -52.28
CA ASN A 272 35.82 -16.32 -51.27
C ASN A 272 36.97 -15.30 -51.02
N PRO A 273 36.78 -14.32 -50.10
CA PRO A 273 37.77 -13.28 -49.83
C PRO A 273 38.98 -13.82 -49.03
N CYS A 274 39.98 -14.34 -49.74
CA CYS A 274 41.29 -14.68 -49.20
C CYS A 274 42.41 -13.85 -49.85
N ASP A 275 43.57 -13.75 -49.19
CA ASP A 275 44.70 -12.91 -49.63
C ASP A 275 45.13 -13.18 -51.08
N GLU A 276 45.07 -14.43 -51.54
CA GLU A 276 45.42 -14.83 -52.91
C GLU A 276 44.43 -14.26 -53.95
N THR A 277 43.12 -14.36 -53.70
CA THR A 277 42.08 -13.78 -54.57
C THR A 277 42.11 -12.24 -54.58
N LEU A 278 42.36 -11.62 -53.42
CA LEU A 278 42.46 -10.17 -53.29
C LEU A 278 43.70 -9.64 -54.01
N ASN A 279 44.81 -10.38 -53.98
CA ASN A 279 46.03 -10.07 -54.73
C ASN A 279 45.84 -10.29 -56.25
N ALA A 280 45.12 -11.32 -56.67
CA ALA A 280 44.78 -11.51 -58.09
C ALA A 280 43.92 -10.36 -58.64
N ALA A 281 42.88 -9.96 -57.89
CA ALA A 281 42.02 -8.84 -58.28
C ALA A 281 42.75 -7.48 -58.27
N SER A 282 43.73 -7.27 -57.38
CA SER A 282 44.55 -6.05 -57.37
C SER A 282 45.55 -5.99 -58.53
N LEU A 283 46.13 -7.14 -58.93
CA LEU A 283 47.01 -7.25 -60.09
C LEU A 283 46.24 -7.02 -61.40
N ALA A 284 45.08 -7.63 -61.57
CA ALA A 284 44.22 -7.41 -62.73
C ALA A 284 43.76 -5.95 -62.85
N ARG A 285 43.45 -5.30 -61.71
CA ARG A 285 43.16 -3.85 -61.67
C ARG A 285 44.35 -3.01 -62.14
N THR A 286 45.57 -3.31 -61.69
CA THR A 286 46.79 -2.60 -62.11
C THR A 286 47.07 -2.81 -63.61
N LYS A 287 46.83 -4.02 -64.13
CA LYS A 287 46.95 -4.34 -65.57
C LYS A 287 45.98 -3.50 -66.41
N LEU A 288 44.72 -3.38 -65.97
CA LEU A 288 43.72 -2.52 -66.62
C LEU A 288 44.09 -1.03 -66.54
N GLN A 289 44.60 -0.56 -65.39
CA GLN A 289 45.03 0.84 -65.25
C GLN A 289 46.16 1.22 -66.22
N TYR A 290 47.09 0.31 -66.51
CA TYR A 290 48.18 0.56 -67.47
C TYR A 290 47.69 0.69 -68.93
N LEU A 291 46.51 0.17 -69.27
CA LEU A 291 45.92 0.24 -70.62
C LEU A 291 44.96 1.44 -70.79
N VAL A 292 44.74 2.23 -69.74
CA VAL A 292 43.77 3.35 -69.69
C VAL A 292 44.46 4.63 -69.16
N GLN A 293 45.79 4.73 -69.32
CA GLN A 293 46.64 5.88 -68.99
C GLN A 293 47.43 6.36 -70.21
#